data_AF-M5E444-F1
#
_entry.id   AF-M5E444-F1
#
_cell.length_a   1.000
_cell.length_b   1.000
_cell.length_c   1.000
_cell.angle_alpha   90.00
_cell.angle_beta   90.00
_cell.angle_gamma   90.00
#
_symmetry.space_group_name_H-M   'P 1'
#
loop_
_entity.id
_entity.type
_entity.pdbx_description
1 polymer ?
#
loop_
_entity_poly.entity_id
_entity_poly.type
_entity_poly.pdbx_seq_one_letter_code
_entity_poly.pdbx_strand_id
1 'polypeptide(L)'
;MAPAIEESAQMVENAAALVLNLGTISSRQLDSMLKAGKRANELQIPIVLDPVGVGASKYRGEAAQKILSELKIAIIKGNKAEISFLAGKSAEVLGVESIGEYTEINTTATELAQKLEAVVVVSSEVDLICDSSQIKEIKRGNPLMGEVVGTGCMLASSLGVFAAAAEAEAEALNLSLFEAVQTAVYYYSLAGEKAAKKAKTPAKFKLEFMDQIYLYK
;
A
#
# COMPACT_ATOMS: atom_id res chain seq x y z
N MET A 1 -7.10 2.66 15.26
CA MET A 1 -5.90 1.80 15.27
C MET A 1 -5.95 0.94 16.52
N ALA A 2 -5.85 -0.38 16.39
CA ALA A 2 -5.97 -1.33 17.49
C ALA A 2 -4.89 -2.43 17.36
N PRO A 3 -3.64 -2.15 17.77
CA PRO A 3 -2.51 -3.05 17.55
C PRO A 3 -2.46 -4.21 18.54
N ALA A 4 -3.19 -4.13 19.65
CA ALA A 4 -3.20 -5.15 20.69
C ALA A 4 -3.85 -6.44 20.19
N ILE A 5 -3.16 -7.57 20.36
CA ILE A 5 -3.62 -8.91 19.91
C ILE A 5 -4.95 -9.30 20.58
N GLU A 6 -5.23 -8.74 21.74
CA GLU A 6 -6.42 -8.95 22.55
C GLU A 6 -7.68 -8.43 21.84
N GLU A 7 -7.59 -7.32 21.09
CA GLU A 7 -8.74 -6.65 20.45
C GLU A 7 -8.68 -6.59 18.93
N SER A 8 -7.51 -6.77 18.30
CA SER A 8 -7.31 -6.44 16.88
C SER A 8 -8.25 -7.20 15.93
N ALA A 9 -8.52 -8.47 16.21
CA ALA A 9 -9.50 -9.26 15.45
C ALA A 9 -10.94 -8.80 15.66
N GLN A 10 -11.33 -8.41 16.88
CA GLN A 10 -12.68 -7.90 17.16
C GLN A 10 -12.91 -6.55 16.46
N MET A 11 -11.88 -5.70 16.41
CA MET A 11 -11.93 -4.42 15.72
C MET A 11 -12.12 -4.59 14.20
N VAL A 12 -11.57 -5.65 13.61
CA VAL A 12 -11.76 -5.98 12.19
C VAL A 12 -13.23 -6.28 11.87
N GLU A 13 -14.01 -6.83 12.80
CA GLU A 13 -15.43 -7.16 12.55
C GLU A 13 -16.31 -5.96 12.19
N ASN A 14 -15.85 -4.75 12.54
CA ASN A 14 -16.52 -3.49 12.25
C ASN A 14 -15.74 -2.63 11.24
N ALA A 15 -14.68 -3.17 10.63
CA ALA A 15 -13.85 -2.48 9.66
C ALA A 15 -14.31 -2.81 8.23
N ALA A 16 -14.18 -1.85 7.32
CA ALA A 16 -14.46 -2.06 5.90
C ALA A 16 -13.21 -2.47 5.10
N ALA A 17 -12.02 -2.25 5.65
CA ALA A 17 -10.73 -2.70 5.12
C ALA A 17 -9.72 -2.85 6.26
N LEU A 18 -8.71 -3.69 6.08
CA LEU A 18 -7.59 -3.85 7.00
C LEU A 18 -6.28 -3.47 6.32
N VAL A 19 -5.48 -2.62 6.97
CA VAL A 19 -4.16 -2.20 6.46
C VAL A 19 -3.08 -2.72 7.40
N LEU A 20 -2.16 -3.53 6.87
CA LEU A 20 -1.03 -4.09 7.58
C LEU A 20 0.24 -3.37 7.12
N ASN A 21 0.86 -2.59 8.00
CA ASN A 21 2.08 -1.85 7.70
C ASN A 21 3.26 -2.35 8.55
N LEU A 22 4.36 -2.75 7.92
CA LEU A 22 5.52 -3.34 8.60
C LEU A 22 6.55 -2.32 9.09
N GLY A 23 6.28 -1.02 8.99
CA GLY A 23 7.23 0.08 9.22
C GLY A 23 7.94 0.03 10.57
N THR A 24 7.26 -0.41 11.62
CA THR A 24 7.80 -0.53 12.98
C THR A 24 7.49 -1.89 13.61
N ILE A 25 7.47 -2.94 12.79
CA ILE A 25 7.03 -4.29 13.22
C ILE A 25 7.89 -4.89 14.35
N SER A 26 7.19 -5.55 15.27
CA SER A 26 7.72 -6.42 16.33
C SER A 26 7.03 -7.79 16.27
N SER A 27 7.55 -8.78 17.00
CA SER A 27 6.95 -10.12 17.06
C SER A 27 5.50 -10.11 17.53
N ARG A 28 5.20 -9.33 18.58
CA ARG A 28 3.82 -9.18 19.09
C ARG A 28 2.89 -8.53 18.07
N GLN A 29 3.39 -7.55 17.31
CA GLN A 29 2.60 -6.92 16.24
C GLN A 29 2.37 -7.90 15.09
N LEU A 30 3.36 -8.71 14.71
CA LEU A 30 3.18 -9.75 13.69
C LEU A 30 2.06 -10.73 14.08
N ASP A 31 2.06 -11.22 15.32
CA ASP A 31 1.00 -12.12 15.81
C ASP A 31 -0.38 -11.45 15.80
N SER A 32 -0.44 -10.16 16.18
CA SER A 32 -1.66 -9.37 16.11
C SER A 32 -2.15 -9.15 14.67
N MET A 33 -1.24 -8.84 13.74
CA MET A 33 -1.54 -8.66 12.31
C MET A 33 -2.06 -9.96 11.69
N LEU A 34 -1.47 -11.10 12.02
CA LEU A 34 -1.94 -12.41 11.55
C LEU A 34 -3.32 -12.74 12.12
N LYS A 35 -3.57 -12.47 13.41
CA LYS A 35 -4.88 -12.68 14.04
C LYS A 35 -5.96 -11.81 13.41
N ALA A 36 -5.69 -10.52 13.23
CA ALA A 36 -6.58 -9.57 12.57
C ALA A 36 -6.81 -9.94 11.09
N GLY A 37 -5.76 -10.30 10.37
CA GLY A 37 -5.82 -10.68 8.96
C GLY A 37 -6.62 -11.96 8.71
N LYS A 38 -6.48 -12.97 9.57
CA LYS A 38 -7.31 -14.19 9.49
C LYS A 38 -8.79 -13.84 9.63
N ARG A 39 -9.11 -13.00 10.61
CA ARG A 39 -10.48 -12.52 10.80
C ARG A 39 -10.99 -11.70 9.61
N ALA A 40 -10.15 -10.86 9.01
CA ALA A 40 -10.51 -10.11 7.81
C ALA A 40 -10.83 -11.05 6.63
N ASN A 41 -10.01 -12.08 6.39
CA ASN A 41 -10.26 -13.05 5.32
C ASN A 41 -11.56 -13.86 5.54
N GLU A 42 -11.85 -14.27 6.78
CA GLU A 42 -13.11 -14.93 7.14
C GLU A 42 -14.34 -14.07 6.80
N LEU A 43 -14.23 -12.76 7.00
CA LEU A 43 -15.27 -11.77 6.75
C LEU A 43 -15.21 -11.15 5.34
N GLN A 44 -14.29 -11.62 4.49
CA GLN A 44 -14.04 -11.10 3.15
C GLN A 44 -13.68 -9.59 3.12
N ILE A 45 -13.11 -9.07 4.20
CA ILE A 45 -12.64 -7.69 4.30
C ILE A 45 -11.31 -7.56 3.54
N PRO A 46 -11.17 -6.61 2.60
CA PRO A 46 -9.94 -6.45 1.82
C PRO A 46 -8.76 -6.07 2.70
N ILE A 47 -7.64 -6.79 2.51
CA ILE A 47 -6.38 -6.53 3.21
C ILE A 47 -5.39 -5.81 2.29
N VAL A 48 -4.85 -4.69 2.76
CA VAL A 48 -3.73 -3.97 2.15
C VAL A 48 -2.45 -4.28 2.92
N LEU A 49 -1.42 -4.76 2.24
CA LEU A 49 -0.09 -4.93 2.81
C LEU A 49 0.86 -3.82 2.34
N ASP A 50 1.44 -3.11 3.30
CA ASP A 50 2.53 -2.15 3.11
C ASP A 50 3.82 -2.72 3.73
N PRO A 51 4.68 -3.39 2.94
CA PRO A 51 5.80 -4.18 3.41
C PRO A 51 7.03 -3.31 3.71
N VAL A 52 6.83 -2.15 4.36
CA VAL A 52 7.87 -1.14 4.58
C VAL A 52 9.17 -1.76 5.07
N GLY A 53 10.26 -1.54 4.33
CA GLY A 53 11.61 -1.96 4.68
C GLY A 53 11.88 -3.46 4.56
N VAL A 54 11.05 -4.24 3.88
CA VAL A 54 11.48 -5.59 3.46
C VAL A 54 12.74 -5.49 2.59
N GLY A 55 13.64 -6.46 2.74
CA GLY A 55 15.00 -6.39 2.17
C GLY A 55 16.02 -5.71 3.07
N ALA A 56 15.63 -4.78 3.95
CA ALA A 56 16.58 -4.12 4.86
C ALA A 56 16.99 -4.99 6.07
N SER A 57 16.19 -5.99 6.42
CA SER A 57 16.54 -6.96 7.47
C SER A 57 15.87 -8.31 7.22
N LYS A 58 16.51 -9.37 7.70
CA LYS A 58 15.97 -10.74 7.64
C LYS A 58 14.59 -10.83 8.31
N TYR A 59 14.42 -10.22 9.47
CA TYR A 59 13.16 -10.27 10.21
C TYR A 59 11.98 -9.66 9.44
N ARG A 60 12.15 -8.49 8.79
CA ARG A 60 11.09 -7.88 7.97
C ARG A 60 10.72 -8.76 6.79
N GLY A 61 11.72 -9.35 6.13
CA GLY A 61 11.49 -10.29 5.02
C GLY A 61 10.71 -11.52 5.45
N GLU A 62 11.11 -12.16 6.56
CA GLU A 62 10.41 -13.33 7.12
C GLU A 62 8.99 -13.01 7.57
N ALA A 63 8.78 -11.85 8.20
CA ALA A 63 7.47 -11.39 8.62
C ALA A 63 6.52 -11.18 7.42
N ALA A 64 6.99 -10.54 6.35
CA ALA A 64 6.21 -10.36 5.13
C ALA A 64 5.87 -11.70 4.46
N GLN A 65 6.84 -12.63 4.37
CA GLN A 65 6.59 -13.97 3.83
C GLN A 65 5.56 -14.74 4.67
N LYS A 66 5.63 -14.65 6.00
CA LYS A 66 4.65 -15.27 6.89
C LYS A 66 3.24 -14.72 6.65
N ILE A 67 3.10 -13.40 6.58
CA ILE A 67 1.83 -12.72 6.25
C ILE A 67 1.29 -13.22 4.91
N LEU A 68 2.11 -13.20 3.86
CA LEU A 68 1.73 -13.62 2.50
C LEU A 68 1.37 -15.11 2.42
N SER A 69 1.95 -15.95 3.27
CA SER A 69 1.65 -17.40 3.31
C SER A 69 0.38 -17.74 4.08
N GLU A 70 -0.03 -16.90 5.02
CA GLU A 70 -1.17 -17.17 5.91
C GLU A 70 -2.43 -16.37 5.54
N LEU A 71 -2.29 -15.29 4.77
CA LEU A 71 -3.38 -14.35 4.49
C LEU A 71 -3.58 -14.15 2.98
N LYS A 72 -4.84 -14.04 2.55
CA LYS A 72 -5.21 -13.52 1.24
C LYS A 72 -5.09 -11.99 1.25
N ILE A 73 -4.13 -11.46 0.49
CA ILE A 73 -3.91 -10.01 0.39
C ILE A 73 -4.61 -9.49 -0.86
N ALA A 74 -5.41 -8.43 -0.72
CA ALA A 74 -6.11 -7.81 -1.84
C ALA A 74 -5.21 -6.82 -2.58
N ILE A 75 -4.43 -6.03 -1.83
CA ILE A 75 -3.55 -4.99 -2.37
C ILE A 75 -2.17 -5.06 -1.70
N ILE A 76 -1.10 -4.98 -2.48
CA ILE A 76 0.27 -4.82 -1.99
C ILE A 76 0.79 -3.48 -2.48
N LYS A 77 1.22 -2.61 -1.57
CA LYS A 77 1.76 -1.30 -1.93
C LYS A 77 3.17 -1.15 -1.37
N GLY A 78 4.16 -0.93 -2.24
CA GLY A 78 5.56 -0.76 -1.85
C GLY A 78 6.34 0.06 -2.87
N ASN A 79 7.59 0.39 -2.57
CA ASN A 79 8.52 0.95 -3.55
C ASN A 79 9.11 -0.15 -4.45
N LYS A 80 9.95 0.24 -5.43
CA LYS A 80 10.57 -0.72 -6.37
C LYS A 80 11.39 -1.80 -5.66
N ALA A 81 12.21 -1.42 -4.67
CA ALA A 81 13.04 -2.37 -3.91
C ALA A 81 12.20 -3.38 -3.14
N GLU A 82 11.16 -2.91 -2.44
CA GLU A 82 10.29 -3.76 -1.62
C GLU A 82 9.51 -4.76 -2.47
N ILE A 83 8.96 -4.31 -3.61
CA ILE A 83 8.22 -5.18 -4.54
C ILE A 83 9.15 -6.19 -5.21
N SER A 84 10.35 -5.78 -5.65
CA SER A 84 11.33 -6.72 -6.19
C SER A 84 11.75 -7.78 -5.15
N PHE A 85 11.94 -7.39 -3.89
CA PHE A 85 12.26 -8.31 -2.81
C PHE A 85 11.13 -9.34 -2.59
N LEU A 86 9.86 -8.90 -2.53
CA LEU A 86 8.72 -9.79 -2.36
C LEU A 86 8.54 -10.75 -3.54
N ALA A 87 8.88 -10.32 -4.76
CA ALA A 87 8.89 -11.16 -5.96
C ALA A 87 10.05 -12.18 -5.98
N GLY A 88 10.96 -12.16 -5.00
CA GLY A 88 12.12 -13.04 -4.95
C GLY A 88 13.25 -12.65 -5.91
N LYS A 89 13.19 -11.44 -6.50
CA LYS A 89 14.30 -10.86 -7.25
C LYS A 89 15.25 -10.23 -6.23
N SER A 90 16.35 -10.91 -5.92
CA SER A 90 17.37 -10.42 -5.01
C SER A 90 18.13 -9.25 -5.63
N ALA A 91 17.70 -8.02 -5.34
CA ALA A 91 18.55 -6.84 -5.42
C ALA A 91 19.14 -6.58 -4.02
N GLU A 92 20.42 -6.23 -3.93
CA GLU A 92 21.03 -5.78 -2.67
C GLU A 92 20.34 -4.47 -2.24
N VAL A 93 19.42 -4.54 -1.28
CA VAL A 93 18.73 -3.35 -0.74
C VAL A 93 19.61 -2.72 0.34
N LEU A 94 20.34 -1.66 -0.02
CA LEU A 94 21.08 -0.83 0.94
C LEU A 94 20.18 0.31 1.46
N GLY A 95 19.32 0.01 2.44
CA GLY A 95 18.49 1.01 3.12
C GLY A 95 17.13 1.30 2.46
N VAL A 96 16.46 2.39 2.89
CA VAL A 96 15.12 2.80 2.39
C VAL A 96 15.21 3.54 1.04
N GLU A 97 16.43 3.93 0.64
CA GLU A 97 16.71 4.62 -0.63
C GLU A 97 17.35 3.63 -1.61
N SER A 98 16.71 3.41 -2.75
CA SER A 98 17.08 2.35 -3.69
C SER A 98 18.04 2.86 -4.77
N ILE A 99 19.27 2.34 -4.84
CA ILE A 99 20.21 2.54 -5.96
C ILE A 99 20.20 1.26 -6.81
N GLY A 100 19.45 1.28 -7.91
CA GLY A 100 19.42 0.19 -8.89
C GLY A 100 18.50 0.53 -10.05
N GLU A 101 18.95 0.28 -11.29
CA GLU A 101 18.05 0.36 -12.44
C GLU A 101 17.14 -0.87 -12.42
N TYR A 102 15.95 -0.72 -11.83
CA TYR A 102 14.88 -1.72 -11.87
C TYR A 102 14.22 -1.75 -13.27
N THR A 103 15.01 -2.04 -14.31
CA THR A 103 14.59 -2.04 -15.72
C THR A 103 13.41 -2.96 -16.01
N GLU A 104 13.13 -3.93 -15.14
CA GLU A 104 12.06 -4.92 -15.28
C GLU A 104 10.98 -4.82 -14.19
N ILE A 105 10.79 -3.65 -13.57
CA ILE A 105 9.80 -3.52 -12.49
C ILE A 105 8.37 -3.85 -12.95
N ASN A 106 8.01 -3.54 -14.20
CA ASN A 106 6.69 -3.85 -14.76
C ASN A 106 6.45 -5.37 -14.79
N THR A 107 7.41 -6.13 -15.31
CA THR A 107 7.36 -7.60 -15.33
C THR A 107 7.32 -8.16 -13.92
N THR A 108 8.21 -7.70 -13.05
CA THR A 108 8.34 -8.18 -11.66
C THR A 108 7.05 -7.95 -10.86
N ALA A 109 6.46 -6.77 -10.98
CA ALA A 109 5.22 -6.44 -10.29
C ALA A 109 4.04 -7.25 -10.83
N THR A 110 3.98 -7.49 -12.14
CA THR A 110 2.94 -8.31 -12.78
C THR A 110 3.06 -9.79 -12.36
N GLU A 111 4.26 -10.35 -12.33
CA GLU A 111 4.52 -11.70 -11.84
C GLU A 111 4.07 -11.86 -10.37
N LEU A 112 4.37 -10.86 -9.52
CA LEU A 112 3.93 -10.84 -8.13
C LEU A 112 2.39 -10.75 -8.02
N ALA A 113 1.76 -9.87 -8.80
CA ALA A 113 0.32 -9.70 -8.84
C ALA A 113 -0.40 -11.00 -9.26
N GLN A 114 0.11 -11.68 -10.28
CA GLN A 114 -0.40 -12.98 -10.74
C GLN A 114 -0.24 -14.07 -9.68
N LYS A 115 0.95 -14.18 -9.09
CA LYS A 115 1.26 -15.20 -8.08
C LYS A 115 0.36 -15.08 -6.84
N LEU A 116 0.03 -13.86 -6.45
CA LEU A 116 -0.71 -13.57 -5.22
C LEU A 116 -2.19 -13.27 -5.46
N GLU A 117 -2.63 -13.25 -6.71
CA GLU A 117 -3.99 -12.85 -7.13
C GLU A 117 -4.40 -11.51 -6.50
N ALA A 118 -3.47 -10.54 -6.49
CA ALA A 118 -3.59 -9.27 -5.79
C ALA A 118 -3.28 -8.10 -6.72
N VAL A 119 -3.80 -6.91 -6.39
CA VAL A 119 -3.37 -5.67 -7.05
C VAL A 119 -2.06 -5.20 -6.42
N VAL A 120 -1.04 -4.94 -7.24
CA VAL A 120 0.26 -4.44 -6.80
C VAL A 120 0.40 -2.97 -7.20
N VAL A 121 0.77 -2.13 -6.24
CA VAL A 121 1.06 -0.70 -6.41
C VAL A 121 2.54 -0.47 -6.13
N VAL A 122 3.32 -0.15 -7.17
CA VAL A 122 4.71 0.26 -7.04
C VAL A 122 4.77 1.78 -7.04
N SER A 123 4.94 2.38 -5.86
CA SER A 123 4.97 3.84 -5.76
C SER A 123 6.33 4.42 -6.16
N SER A 124 6.33 5.45 -7.00
CA SER A 124 7.53 6.18 -7.43
C SER A 124 7.16 7.56 -8.00
N GLU A 125 8.04 8.24 -8.76
CA GLU A 125 7.64 9.44 -9.51
C GLU A 125 6.54 9.13 -10.55
N VAL A 126 6.57 7.92 -11.09
CA VAL A 126 5.50 7.35 -11.90
C VAL A 126 5.00 6.12 -11.14
N ASP A 127 3.81 6.22 -10.55
CA ASP A 127 3.21 5.11 -9.84
C ASP A 127 2.79 4.04 -10.87
N LEU A 128 3.16 2.79 -10.61
CA LEU A 128 2.75 1.63 -11.40
C LEU A 128 1.70 0.85 -10.63
N ILE A 129 0.62 0.47 -11.29
CA ILE A 129 -0.46 -0.35 -10.74
C ILE A 129 -0.65 -1.54 -11.68
N CYS A 130 -0.60 -2.76 -11.17
CA CYS A 130 -0.84 -3.95 -11.96
C CYS A 130 -1.68 -4.97 -11.22
N ASP A 131 -2.50 -5.71 -11.96
CA ASP A 131 -3.14 -6.94 -11.51
C ASP A 131 -2.63 -8.13 -12.35
N SER A 132 -3.38 -9.24 -12.39
CA SER A 132 -3.00 -10.43 -13.15
C SER A 132 -3.00 -10.27 -14.67
N SER A 133 -3.64 -9.22 -15.20
CA SER A 133 -3.98 -9.07 -16.62
C SER A 133 -3.62 -7.70 -17.21
N GLN A 134 -3.53 -6.65 -16.38
CA GLN A 134 -3.42 -5.27 -16.84
C GLN A 134 -2.44 -4.47 -15.98
N ILE A 135 -1.88 -3.44 -16.61
CA ILE A 135 -0.90 -2.52 -16.03
C ILE A 135 -1.34 -1.09 -16.33
N LYS A 136 -1.22 -0.20 -15.35
CA LYS A 136 -1.49 1.23 -15.47
C LYS A 136 -0.38 2.04 -14.83
N GLU A 137 0.05 3.09 -15.52
CA GLU A 137 0.95 4.10 -14.99
C GLU A 137 0.20 5.39 -14.67
N ILE A 138 0.53 6.00 -13.52
CA ILE A 138 0.03 7.30 -13.09
C ILE A 138 1.23 8.22 -12.88
N LYS A 139 1.43 9.14 -13.83
CA LYS A 139 2.47 10.17 -13.77
C LYS A 139 1.90 11.46 -13.16
N ARG A 140 1.78 11.46 -11.83
CA ARG A 140 1.23 12.56 -11.03
C ARG A 140 1.98 12.70 -9.71
N GLY A 141 1.70 13.77 -8.99
CA GLY A 141 2.25 14.01 -7.64
C GLY A 141 3.29 15.13 -7.62
N ASN A 142 4.08 15.17 -6.56
CA ASN A 142 5.14 16.16 -6.41
C ASN A 142 6.30 15.62 -5.56
N PRO A 143 7.56 15.96 -5.86
CA PRO A 143 8.71 15.55 -5.04
C PRO A 143 8.58 15.85 -3.55
N LEU A 144 7.89 16.94 -3.16
CA LEU A 144 7.63 17.25 -1.74
C LEU A 144 6.84 16.16 -1.00
N MET A 145 6.15 15.25 -1.70
CA MET A 145 5.53 14.08 -1.09
C MET A 145 6.58 13.13 -0.51
N GLY A 146 7.74 12.99 -1.16
CA GLY A 146 8.86 12.17 -0.66
C GLY A 146 9.57 12.80 0.55
N GLU A 147 9.49 14.12 0.70
CA GLU A 147 10.10 14.88 1.79
C GLU A 147 9.27 14.87 3.10
N VAL A 148 8.07 14.27 3.08
CA VAL A 148 7.19 14.17 4.25
C VAL A 148 7.06 12.71 4.66
N VAL A 149 7.60 12.39 5.83
CA VAL A 149 7.49 11.05 6.42
C VAL A 149 6.02 10.62 6.53
N GLY A 150 5.74 9.39 6.09
CA GLY A 150 4.43 8.77 6.19
C GLY A 150 3.49 9.00 5.00
N THR A 151 3.84 9.82 4.01
CA THR A 151 3.01 9.96 2.78
C THR A 151 2.86 8.63 2.04
N GLY A 152 3.91 7.81 1.98
CA GLY A 152 3.84 6.46 1.41
C GLY A 152 2.85 5.54 2.15
N CYS A 153 2.90 5.53 3.48
CA CYS A 153 2.03 4.71 4.34
C CYS A 153 0.58 5.22 4.35
N MET A 154 0.38 6.53 4.25
CA MET A 154 -0.95 7.13 4.12
C MET A 154 -1.59 6.77 2.77
N LEU A 155 -0.80 6.57 1.70
CA LEU A 155 -1.32 6.00 0.46
C LEU A 155 -1.83 4.56 0.69
N ALA A 156 -1.13 3.70 1.45
CA ALA A 156 -1.64 2.37 1.79
C ALA A 156 -2.99 2.43 2.53
N SER A 157 -3.15 3.40 3.43
CA SER A 157 -4.43 3.64 4.11
C SER A 157 -5.52 4.12 3.15
N SER A 158 -5.18 5.03 2.23
CA SER A 158 -6.09 5.52 1.19
C SER A 158 -6.56 4.39 0.26
N LEU A 159 -5.65 3.48 -0.11
CA LEU A 159 -5.99 2.28 -0.88
C LEU A 159 -7.03 1.42 -0.17
N GLY A 160 -6.91 1.23 1.15
CA GLY A 160 -7.91 0.52 1.95
C GLY A 160 -9.28 1.20 1.92
N VAL A 161 -9.33 2.54 2.00
CA VAL A 161 -10.60 3.30 1.91
C VAL A 161 -11.29 3.09 0.57
N PHE A 162 -10.54 3.17 -0.54
CA PHE A 162 -11.12 2.97 -1.88
C PHE A 162 -11.51 1.51 -2.14
N ALA A 163 -10.75 0.54 -1.64
CA ALA A 163 -11.12 -0.88 -1.72
C ALA A 163 -12.43 -1.15 -0.98
N ALA A 164 -12.57 -0.61 0.24
CA ALA A 164 -13.80 -0.68 1.01
C ALA A 164 -15.00 -0.06 0.29
N ALA A 165 -14.81 1.13 -0.29
CA ALA A 165 -15.88 1.82 -1.01
C ALA A 165 -16.31 1.07 -2.28
N ALA A 166 -15.37 0.50 -3.03
CA ALA A 166 -15.67 -0.31 -4.21
C ALA A 166 -16.47 -1.58 -3.86
N GLU A 167 -16.15 -2.23 -2.74
CA GLU A 167 -16.91 -3.39 -2.25
C GLU A 167 -18.31 -2.99 -1.79
N ALA A 168 -18.44 -1.90 -1.03
CA ALA A 168 -19.73 -1.44 -0.49
C ALA A 168 -20.70 -0.98 -1.59
N GLU A 169 -20.19 -0.42 -2.67
CA GLU A 169 -20.97 0.13 -3.79
C GLU A 169 -20.85 -0.74 -5.06
N ALA A 170 -20.47 -2.02 -4.91
CA ALA A 170 -20.17 -2.90 -6.04
C ALA A 170 -21.32 -3.00 -7.06
N GLU A 171 -22.57 -3.04 -6.58
CA GLU A 171 -23.76 -3.09 -7.43
C GLU A 171 -24.02 -1.77 -8.18
N ALA A 172 -23.74 -0.63 -7.53
CA ALA A 172 -24.02 0.69 -8.09
C ALA A 172 -22.92 1.20 -9.03
N LEU A 173 -21.65 0.96 -8.67
CA LEU A 173 -20.48 1.47 -9.39
C LEU A 173 -19.95 0.49 -10.44
N ASN A 174 -20.23 -0.82 -10.28
CA ASN A 174 -19.66 -1.88 -11.12
C ASN A 174 -18.15 -1.69 -11.35
N LEU A 175 -17.44 -1.36 -10.27
CA LEU A 175 -16.06 -0.89 -10.31
C LEU A 175 -15.14 -1.95 -9.73
N SER A 176 -14.16 -2.40 -10.52
CA SER A 176 -13.21 -3.43 -10.10
C SER A 176 -12.26 -2.89 -9.02
N LEU A 177 -11.69 -3.79 -8.21
CA LEU A 177 -10.65 -3.42 -7.25
C LEU A 177 -9.47 -2.69 -7.92
N PHE A 178 -9.10 -3.10 -9.13
CA PHE A 178 -8.04 -2.46 -9.91
C PHE A 178 -8.37 -1.00 -10.24
N GLU A 179 -9.60 -0.70 -10.69
CA GLU A 179 -10.07 0.67 -10.94
C GLU A 179 -10.17 1.49 -9.66
N ALA A 180 -10.54 0.87 -8.53
CA ALA A 180 -10.59 1.53 -7.23
C ALA A 180 -9.19 1.99 -6.80
N VAL A 181 -8.21 1.11 -6.94
CA VAL A 181 -6.79 1.38 -6.67
C VAL A 181 -6.25 2.48 -7.58
N GLN A 182 -6.56 2.44 -8.88
CA GLN A 182 -6.18 3.53 -9.80
C GLN A 182 -6.76 4.87 -9.37
N THR A 183 -8.03 4.89 -9.00
CA THR A 183 -8.73 6.10 -8.56
C THR A 183 -8.10 6.66 -7.28
N ALA A 184 -7.80 5.79 -6.32
CA ALA A 184 -7.12 6.17 -5.08
C ALA A 184 -5.76 6.83 -5.35
N VAL A 185 -4.88 6.17 -6.13
CA VAL A 185 -3.55 6.70 -6.47
C VAL A 185 -3.67 8.01 -7.24
N TYR A 186 -4.59 8.10 -8.20
CA TYR A 186 -4.80 9.31 -8.98
C TYR A 186 -5.17 10.51 -8.10
N TYR A 187 -6.19 10.39 -7.26
CA TYR A 187 -6.64 11.49 -6.41
C TYR A 187 -5.63 11.83 -5.31
N TYR A 188 -4.96 10.82 -4.76
CA TYR A 188 -3.89 11.02 -3.77
C TYR A 188 -2.73 11.82 -4.36
N SER A 189 -2.25 11.45 -5.55
CA SER A 189 -1.17 12.16 -6.24
C SER A 189 -1.63 13.55 -6.72
N LEU A 190 -2.89 13.71 -7.15
CA LEU A 190 -3.45 15.01 -7.51
C LEU A 190 -3.57 15.95 -6.29
N ALA A 191 -3.89 15.43 -5.10
CA ALA A 191 -3.85 16.21 -3.86
C ALA A 191 -2.43 16.73 -3.59
N GLY A 192 -1.40 15.91 -3.84
CA GLY A 192 0.00 16.30 -3.72
C GLY A 192 0.39 17.42 -4.68
N GLU A 193 -0.02 17.33 -5.94
CA GLU A 193 0.18 18.39 -6.94
C GLU A 193 -0.45 19.71 -6.50
N LYS A 194 -1.70 19.68 -6.04
CA LYS A 194 -2.40 20.89 -5.58
C LYS A 194 -1.74 21.48 -4.34
N ALA A 195 -1.29 20.65 -3.41
CA ALA A 195 -0.64 21.12 -2.20
C ALA A 195 0.70 21.80 -2.51
N ALA A 196 1.48 21.22 -3.42
CA ALA A 196 2.74 21.80 -3.87
C ALA A 196 2.59 23.14 -4.60
N LYS A 197 1.40 23.50 -5.10
CA LYS A 197 1.13 24.84 -5.65
C LYS A 197 1.07 25.90 -4.55
N LYS A 198 0.61 25.56 -3.35
CA LYS A 198 0.44 26.51 -2.24
C LYS A 198 1.57 26.46 -1.20
N ALA A 199 2.24 25.32 -1.06
CA ALA A 199 3.32 25.13 -0.11
C ALA A 199 4.59 24.59 -0.78
N LYS A 200 5.74 25.16 -0.41
CA LYS A 200 7.07 24.83 -0.99
C LYS A 200 8.06 24.22 0.00
N THR A 201 7.68 24.08 1.26
CA THR A 201 8.51 23.46 2.30
C THR A 201 7.79 22.27 2.94
N PRO A 202 8.50 21.21 3.37
CA PRO A 202 7.85 19.95 3.78
C PRO A 202 6.80 20.09 4.88
N ALA A 203 7.06 20.91 5.90
CA ALA A 203 6.10 21.13 6.98
C ALA A 203 4.80 21.83 6.52
N LYS A 204 4.92 22.87 5.68
CA LYS A 204 3.75 23.55 5.10
C LYS A 204 3.03 22.65 4.09
N PHE A 205 3.80 21.90 3.31
CA PHE A 205 3.27 20.94 2.35
C PHE A 205 2.44 19.88 3.06
N LYS A 206 2.92 19.33 4.19
CA LYS A 206 2.18 18.34 4.99
C LYS A 206 0.79 18.86 5.37
N LEU A 207 0.69 20.08 5.89
CA LEU A 207 -0.58 20.68 6.28
C LEU A 207 -1.50 20.86 5.07
N GLU A 208 -0.99 21.50 4.01
CA GLU A 208 -1.78 21.73 2.81
C GLU A 208 -2.18 20.42 2.12
N PHE A 209 -1.35 19.38 2.17
CA PHE A 209 -1.66 18.08 1.58
C PHE A 209 -2.85 17.43 2.27
N MET A 210 -2.92 17.50 3.59
CA MET A 210 -4.09 17.05 4.36
C MET A 210 -5.34 17.86 3.99
N ASP A 211 -5.22 19.18 3.84
CA ASP A 211 -6.32 20.03 3.40
C ASP A 211 -6.79 19.67 1.98
N GLN A 212 -5.85 19.42 1.06
CA GLN A 212 -6.19 19.02 -0.31
C GLN A 212 -6.92 17.68 -0.34
N ILE A 213 -6.53 16.70 0.50
CA ILE A 213 -7.26 15.43 0.63
C ILE A 213 -8.70 15.69 1.11
N TYR A 214 -8.91 16.52 2.12
CA TYR A 214 -10.24 16.85 2.64
C TYR A 214 -11.14 17.56 1.61
N LEU A 215 -10.55 18.36 0.71
CA LEU A 215 -11.28 19.16 -0.26
C LEU A 215 -11.77 18.37 -1.50
N TYR A 216 -11.34 17.12 -1.68
CA TYR A 216 -11.98 16.21 -2.65
C TYR A 216 -13.26 15.64 -2.04
N LYS A 217 -14.33 16.42 -2.17
CA LYS A 217 -15.72 15.98 -1.92
C LYS A 217 -16.41 15.70 -3.25
#